data_AF-A0A9D5A4G0-F1
#
_entry.id   AF-A0A9D5A4G0-F1
#
_cell.length_a   1.000
_cell.length_b   1.000
_cell.length_c   1.000
_cell.angle_alpha   90.00
_cell.angle_beta   90.00
_cell.angle_gamma   90.00
#
_symmetry.space_group_name_H-M   'P 1'
#
loop_
_entity.id
_entity.type
_entity.pdbx_description
1 polymer ?
#
loop_
_entity_poly.entity_id
_entity_poly.type
_entity_poly.pdbx_seq_one_letter_code
_entity_poly.pdbx_strand_id
1 'polypeptide(L)'
;MSAAKCWDLVRERVNIEIAKQHKLGKKGLPPLHPPGSLDGFEMFGFSSPAIVQAIEALDRSRVCKEYWDSRPFSRPQGQLSQAGQTTVNGGGGNDQGVTTNSNTPVGTVAAVKRLFKKANAEELNSLYSILTDSKPAAEHIPIRQILFEEIHKTQPP
;
A
#
# COMPACT_ATOMS: atom_id res chain seq x y z
N MET A 1 17.09 -15.53 -7.64
CA MET A 1 16.34 -16.68 -7.08
C MET A 1 15.02 -16.12 -6.55
N SER A 2 13.86 -16.76 -6.77
CA SER A 2 12.54 -16.26 -6.32
C SER A 2 12.01 -17.07 -5.13
N ALA A 3 11.04 -16.54 -4.38
CA ALA A 3 10.40 -17.25 -3.26
C ALA A 3 9.90 -18.65 -3.67
N ALA A 4 9.22 -18.76 -4.82
CA ALA A 4 8.79 -20.04 -5.38
C ALA A 4 9.96 -21.01 -5.62
N LYS A 5 11.02 -20.55 -6.31
CA LYS A 5 12.21 -21.39 -6.58
C LYS A 5 12.94 -21.81 -5.30
N CYS A 6 13.00 -20.95 -4.29
CA CYS A 6 13.56 -21.30 -2.99
C CYS A 6 12.74 -22.40 -2.32
N TRP A 7 11.41 -22.26 -2.33
CA TRP A 7 10.53 -23.25 -1.73
C TRP A 7 10.57 -24.60 -2.45
N ASP A 8 10.78 -24.60 -3.77
CA ASP A 8 10.99 -25.81 -4.55
C ASP A 8 12.20 -26.64 -4.08
N LEU A 9 13.32 -25.97 -3.74
CA LEU A 9 14.50 -26.64 -3.20
C LEU A 9 14.24 -27.21 -1.80
N VAL A 10 13.52 -26.48 -0.95
CA VAL A 10 13.11 -26.95 0.38
C VAL A 10 12.24 -28.19 0.24
N ARG A 11 11.20 -28.14 -0.60
CA ARG A 11 10.30 -29.26 -0.93
C ARG A 11 11.09 -30.47 -1.41
N GLU A 12 12.01 -30.28 -2.35
CA GLU A 12 12.84 -31.38 -2.88
C GLU A 12 13.65 -32.04 -1.77
N ARG A 13 14.31 -31.24 -0.93
CA ARG A 13 15.11 -31.76 0.18
C ARG A 13 14.26 -32.51 1.21
N VAL A 14 13.09 -31.99 1.54
CA VAL A 14 12.12 -32.63 2.43
C VAL A 14 11.63 -33.95 1.85
N ASN A 15 11.29 -33.99 0.56
CA ASN A 15 10.86 -35.23 -0.11
C ASN A 15 11.96 -36.30 -0.12
N ILE A 16 13.22 -35.90 -0.36
CA ILE A 16 14.37 -36.82 -0.28
C ILE A 16 14.46 -37.44 1.11
N GLU A 17 14.32 -36.65 2.17
CA GLU A 17 14.40 -37.15 3.54
C GLU A 17 13.18 -38.02 3.90
N ILE A 18 11.96 -37.64 3.51
CA ILE A 18 10.76 -38.48 3.71
C ILE A 18 10.94 -39.84 3.03
N ALA A 19 11.38 -39.86 1.77
CA ALA A 19 11.59 -41.10 1.02
C ALA A 19 12.67 -41.97 1.67
N LYS A 20 13.76 -41.36 2.17
CA LYS A 20 14.80 -42.07 2.91
C LYS A 20 14.26 -42.68 4.21
N GLN A 21 13.53 -41.91 5.01
CA GLN A 21 12.96 -42.39 6.28
C GLN A 21 11.92 -43.51 6.05
N HIS A 22 11.14 -43.43 4.97
CA HIS A 22 10.22 -44.49 4.56
C HIS A 22 10.97 -45.78 4.20
N LYS A 23 12.09 -45.68 3.47
CA LYS A 23 12.97 -46.84 3.17
C LYS A 23 13.58 -47.47 4.42
N LEU A 24 13.77 -46.70 5.51
CA LEU A 24 14.22 -47.19 6.81
C LEU A 24 13.09 -47.81 7.66
N GLY A 25 11.84 -47.87 7.15
CA GLY A 25 10.71 -48.50 7.82
C GLY A 25 10.03 -47.62 8.87
N LYS A 26 10.33 -46.31 8.92
CA LYS A 26 9.68 -45.37 9.84
C LYS A 26 8.23 -45.15 9.41
N LYS A 27 7.29 -45.42 10.33
CA LYS A 27 5.84 -45.26 10.13
C LYS A 27 5.38 -43.86 10.52
N GLY A 28 4.21 -43.44 9.99
CA GLY A 28 3.59 -42.16 10.34
C GLY A 28 4.23 -40.93 9.68
N LEU A 29 4.96 -41.10 8.59
CA LEU A 29 5.53 -40.00 7.82
C LEU A 29 4.47 -39.35 6.92
N PRO A 30 4.53 -38.03 6.68
CA PRO A 30 3.67 -37.37 5.70
C PRO A 30 3.96 -37.87 4.28
N PRO A 31 3.00 -37.73 3.34
CA PRO A 31 3.21 -38.06 1.94
C PRO A 31 4.24 -37.12 1.29
N LEU A 32 4.81 -37.53 0.15
CA LEU A 32 5.67 -36.66 -0.64
C LEU A 32 4.86 -35.48 -1.21
N HIS A 33 5.45 -34.30 -1.17
CA HIS A 33 4.83 -33.07 -1.65
C HIS A 33 5.08 -32.94 -3.17
N PRO A 34 4.04 -32.93 -4.03
CA PRO A 34 4.25 -32.84 -5.47
C PRO A 34 4.80 -31.46 -5.88
N PRO A 35 5.51 -31.35 -7.02
CA PRO A 35 5.92 -30.05 -7.56
C PRO A 35 4.73 -29.10 -7.75
N GLY A 36 4.89 -27.83 -7.38
CA GLY A 36 3.84 -26.82 -7.50
C GLY A 36 2.69 -26.92 -6.48
N SER A 37 2.76 -27.83 -5.51
CA SER A 37 1.71 -28.00 -4.48
C SER A 37 1.61 -26.84 -3.49
N LEU A 38 2.67 -26.07 -3.30
CA LEU A 38 2.74 -25.00 -2.31
C LEU A 38 3.36 -23.76 -2.95
N ASP A 39 2.71 -22.60 -2.78
CA ASP A 39 3.26 -21.33 -3.20
C ASP A 39 4.34 -20.86 -2.21
N GLY A 40 5.54 -20.60 -2.72
CA GLY A 40 6.64 -20.10 -1.91
C GLY A 40 6.32 -18.77 -1.24
N PHE A 41 5.52 -17.89 -1.87
CA PHE A 41 5.14 -16.63 -1.24
C PHE A 41 4.28 -16.86 0.01
N GLU A 42 3.34 -17.78 -0.05
CA GLU A 42 2.52 -18.18 1.09
C GLU A 42 3.37 -18.83 2.19
N MET A 43 4.25 -19.75 1.82
CA MET A 43 5.06 -20.49 2.80
C MET A 43 6.11 -19.62 3.51
N PHE A 44 6.58 -18.56 2.87
CA PHE A 44 7.40 -17.54 3.53
C PHE A 44 6.58 -16.47 4.26
N GLY A 45 5.25 -16.52 4.18
CA GLY A 45 4.34 -15.59 4.86
C GLY A 45 4.13 -14.26 4.15
N PHE A 46 4.68 -14.06 2.94
CA PHE A 46 4.50 -12.81 2.20
C PHE A 46 3.05 -12.55 1.79
N SER A 47 2.22 -13.59 1.75
CA SER A 47 0.78 -13.49 1.51
C SER A 47 -0.02 -13.14 2.78
N SER A 48 0.62 -13.08 3.96
CA SER A 48 -0.06 -12.74 5.22
C SER A 48 -0.52 -11.28 5.21
N PRO A 49 -1.79 -10.98 5.56
CA PRO A 49 -2.30 -9.61 5.60
C PRO A 49 -1.44 -8.67 6.45
N ALA A 50 -0.92 -9.13 7.59
CA ALA A 50 -0.08 -8.32 8.47
C ALA A 50 1.24 -7.93 7.80
N ILE A 51 1.87 -8.86 7.08
CA ILE A 51 3.12 -8.62 6.36
C ILE A 51 2.87 -7.72 5.15
N VAL A 52 1.80 -7.99 4.39
CA VAL A 52 1.39 -7.14 3.25
C VAL A 52 1.17 -5.70 3.71
N GLN A 53 0.38 -5.48 4.76
CA GLN A 53 0.10 -4.14 5.29
C GLN A 53 1.37 -3.45 5.80
N ALA A 54 2.27 -4.19 6.45
CA ALA A 54 3.54 -3.64 6.89
C ALA A 54 4.40 -3.17 5.70
N ILE A 55 4.49 -3.96 4.64
CA ILE A 55 5.22 -3.60 3.41
C ILE A 55 4.55 -2.40 2.72
N GLU A 56 3.23 -2.40 2.60
CA GLU A 56 2.46 -1.28 2.02
C GLU A 56 2.65 0.01 2.80
N ALA A 57 2.74 -0.05 4.13
CA ALA A 57 2.99 1.10 4.98
C ALA A 57 4.41 1.68 4.83
N LEU A 58 5.36 0.91 4.27
CA LEU A 58 6.69 1.38 3.90
C LEU A 58 6.67 2.13 2.56
N ASP A 59 5.82 1.74 1.60
CA ASP A 59 5.69 2.41 0.29
C ASP A 59 4.54 3.43 0.28
N ARG A 60 4.63 4.44 1.16
CA ARG A 60 3.56 5.44 1.35
C ARG A 60 3.27 6.27 0.10
N SER A 61 4.30 6.58 -0.68
CA SER A 61 4.19 7.33 -1.94
C SER A 61 3.83 6.45 -3.14
N ARG A 62 3.63 5.14 -2.92
CA ARG A 62 3.23 4.18 -3.95
C ARG A 62 4.19 4.16 -5.15
N VAL A 63 5.49 4.15 -4.89
CA VAL A 63 6.53 4.18 -5.93
C VAL A 63 6.51 2.90 -6.77
N CYS A 64 6.14 1.76 -6.17
CA CYS A 64 6.05 0.48 -6.90
C CYS A 64 4.73 0.39 -7.68
N LYS A 65 4.68 1.04 -8.83
CA LYS A 65 3.48 1.12 -9.67
C LYS A 65 2.96 -0.26 -10.07
N GLU A 66 3.85 -1.19 -10.41
CA GLU A 66 3.48 -2.56 -10.81
C GLU A 66 2.70 -3.27 -9.70
N TYR A 67 3.13 -3.11 -8.44
CA TYR A 67 2.44 -3.69 -7.29
C TYR A 67 1.06 -3.05 -7.11
N TRP A 68 1.00 -1.72 -7.04
CA TRP A 68 -0.26 -1.02 -6.78
C TRP A 68 -1.25 -1.18 -7.93
N ASP A 69 -0.82 -1.15 -9.19
CA ASP A 69 -1.69 -1.33 -10.36
C ASP A 69 -2.24 -2.76 -10.48
N SER A 70 -1.51 -3.75 -9.95
CA SER A 70 -1.96 -5.16 -9.96
C SER A 70 -3.12 -5.45 -9.00
N ARG A 71 -3.43 -4.55 -8.06
CA ARG A 71 -4.43 -4.80 -7.03
C ARG A 71 -5.79 -4.19 -7.42
N PRO A 72 -6.89 -4.97 -7.38
CA PRO A 72 -8.23 -4.53 -7.80
C PRO A 72 -8.73 -3.28 -7.07
N PHE A 73 -8.34 -3.10 -5.81
CA PHE A 73 -8.79 -2.03 -4.92
C PHE A 73 -7.80 -0.86 -4.82
N SER A 74 -6.64 -0.98 -5.46
CA SER A 74 -5.62 0.08 -5.47
C SER A 74 -5.88 1.11 -6.55
N ARG A 75 -6.69 0.77 -7.56
CA ARG A 75 -7.16 1.70 -8.57
C ARG A 75 -8.15 2.68 -7.91
N PRO A 76 -7.94 4.00 -8.00
CA PRO A 76 -8.98 4.95 -7.68
C PRO A 76 -10.25 4.56 -8.44
N GLN A 77 -11.36 4.38 -7.73
CA GLN A 77 -12.60 3.77 -8.20
C GLN A 77 -13.33 4.52 -9.35
N GLY A 78 -12.66 5.48 -10.00
CA GLY A 78 -13.15 6.28 -11.13
C GLY A 78 -12.80 5.76 -12.53
N GLN A 79 -12.29 4.54 -12.67
CA GLN A 79 -12.01 3.94 -14.00
C GLN A 79 -12.51 2.49 -14.14
N LEU A 80 -13.72 2.20 -13.67
CA LEU A 80 -14.51 1.13 -14.28
C LEU A 80 -15.28 1.72 -15.47
N SER A 81 -14.55 2.10 -16.53
CA SER A 81 -15.17 2.11 -17.85
C SER A 81 -15.13 0.67 -18.34
N GLN A 82 -16.27 0.02 -18.19
CA GLN A 82 -16.64 -1.24 -18.79
C GLN A 82 -16.31 -1.18 -20.29
N ALA A 83 -15.13 -1.67 -20.69
CA ALA A 83 -14.77 -1.80 -22.09
C ALA A 83 -15.36 -3.10 -22.64
N GLY A 84 -16.67 -3.09 -22.80
CA GLY A 84 -17.40 -3.94 -23.70
C GLY A 84 -18.42 -3.07 -24.42
N GLN A 85 -18.32 -3.02 -25.75
CA GLN A 85 -19.27 -2.46 -26.73
C GLN A 85 -18.94 -1.08 -27.36
N THR A 86 -18.27 -1.17 -28.52
CA THR A 86 -18.66 -0.63 -29.85
C THR A 86 -19.27 0.79 -29.98
N THR A 87 -18.46 1.66 -30.62
CA THR A 87 -18.79 2.61 -31.71
C THR A 87 -19.89 3.67 -31.53
N VAL A 88 -19.52 4.97 -31.60
CA VAL A 88 -19.75 5.94 -32.72
C VAL A 88 -19.73 7.40 -32.19
N ASN A 89 -18.86 8.21 -32.80
CA ASN A 89 -18.83 9.68 -33.01
C ASN A 89 -19.27 10.71 -31.94
N GLY A 90 -18.37 11.67 -31.70
CA GLY A 90 -18.69 13.10 -31.90
C GLY A 90 -18.54 14.06 -30.71
N GLY A 91 -17.67 15.07 -30.87
CA GLY A 91 -17.89 16.42 -30.35
C GLY A 91 -17.01 16.87 -29.17
N GLY A 92 -16.23 17.93 -29.40
CA GLY A 92 -15.26 18.48 -28.44
C GLY A 92 -15.85 19.30 -27.29
N GLY A 93 -14.97 19.65 -26.34
CA GLY A 93 -15.25 20.57 -25.25
C GLY A 93 -14.14 20.55 -24.20
N ASN A 94 -13.35 21.63 -24.14
CA ASN A 94 -12.36 21.91 -23.10
C ASN A 94 -12.99 21.91 -21.71
N ASP A 95 -12.35 21.26 -20.73
CA ASP A 95 -12.25 21.83 -19.39
C ASP A 95 -11.08 21.21 -18.60
N GLN A 96 -10.18 22.09 -18.16
CA GLN A 96 -9.09 21.76 -17.23
C GLN A 96 -9.69 21.51 -15.85
N GLY A 97 -9.84 20.24 -15.47
CA GLY A 97 -10.18 19.83 -14.12
C GLY A 97 -9.11 18.90 -13.57
N VAL A 98 -8.19 19.42 -12.76
CA VAL A 98 -7.30 18.61 -11.91
C VAL A 98 -8.18 17.85 -10.92
N THR A 99 -8.53 16.60 -11.25
CA THR A 99 -9.31 15.70 -10.40
C THR A 99 -8.41 15.08 -9.35
N THR A 100 -8.37 15.72 -8.18
CA THR A 100 -7.80 15.19 -6.94
C THR A 100 -8.85 14.28 -6.29
N ASN A 101 -8.75 12.96 -6.53
CA ASN A 101 -9.61 11.98 -5.86
C ASN A 101 -8.84 11.29 -4.74
N SER A 102 -9.07 11.76 -3.51
CA SER A 102 -8.86 10.98 -2.28
C SER A 102 -10.14 11.05 -1.47
N ASN A 103 -10.52 9.95 -0.81
CA ASN A 103 -11.69 9.83 0.07
C ASN A 103 -11.53 10.67 1.35
N THR A 104 -11.33 11.96 1.20
CA THR A 104 -11.49 12.93 2.26
C THR A 104 -12.96 13.36 2.23
N PRO A 105 -13.65 13.45 3.39
CA PRO A 105 -14.96 14.09 3.44
C PRO A 105 -14.81 15.43 2.70
N VAL A 106 -15.68 15.71 1.73
CA VAL A 106 -15.60 16.92 0.90
C VAL A 106 -15.41 18.20 1.76
N GLY A 107 -15.94 18.18 2.99
CA GLY A 107 -15.72 19.20 4.01
C GLY A 107 -14.27 19.35 4.51
N THR A 108 -13.50 18.27 4.63
CA THR A 108 -12.12 18.27 5.13
C THR A 108 -11.17 18.92 4.12
N VAL A 109 -11.25 18.58 2.83
CA VAL A 109 -10.41 19.23 1.79
C VAL A 109 -10.77 20.70 1.65
N ALA A 110 -12.06 21.03 1.68
CA ALA A 110 -12.50 22.41 1.62
C ALA A 110 -12.00 23.23 2.84
N ALA A 111 -12.01 22.64 4.04
CA ALA A 111 -11.49 23.28 5.25
C ALA A 111 -9.97 23.52 5.16
N VAL A 112 -9.20 22.52 4.73
CA VAL A 112 -7.74 22.64 4.54
C VAL A 112 -7.42 23.68 3.48
N LYS A 113 -8.18 23.72 2.37
CA LYS A 113 -8.00 24.74 1.33
C LYS A 113 -8.29 26.15 1.83
N ARG A 114 -9.29 26.33 2.70
CA ARG A 114 -9.54 27.62 3.37
C ARG A 114 -8.42 28.01 4.32
N LEU A 115 -7.83 27.04 5.03
CA LEU A 115 -6.68 27.29 5.90
C LEU A 115 -5.47 27.76 5.09
N PHE A 116 -5.15 27.08 3.99
CA PHE A 116 -4.01 27.45 3.13
C PHE A 116 -4.20 28.81 2.44
N LYS A 117 -5.42 29.24 2.16
CA LYS A 117 -5.69 30.60 1.66
C LYS A 117 -5.32 31.70 2.65
N LYS A 118 -5.22 31.41 3.94
CA LYS A 118 -4.83 32.37 4.98
C LYS A 118 -3.32 32.39 5.24
N ALA A 119 -2.59 31.39 4.76
CA ALA A 119 -1.14 31.29 4.91
C ALA A 119 -0.42 31.98 3.74
N ASN A 120 0.78 32.48 3.99
CA ASN A 120 1.63 33.05 2.95
C ASN A 120 2.48 31.96 2.24
N ALA A 121 3.17 32.34 1.17
CA ALA A 121 3.95 31.39 0.36
C ALA A 121 5.12 30.76 1.12
N GLU A 122 5.76 31.49 2.04
CA GLU A 122 6.87 30.98 2.86
C GLU A 122 6.36 29.95 3.87
N GLU A 123 5.28 30.25 4.57
CA GLU A 123 4.63 29.34 5.53
C GLU A 123 4.16 28.04 4.87
N LEU A 124 3.57 28.14 3.67
CA LEU A 124 3.16 26.96 2.89
C LEU A 124 4.36 26.10 2.46
N ASN A 125 5.46 26.74 2.08
CA ASN A 125 6.68 26.03 1.70
C ASN A 125 7.35 25.36 2.92
N SER A 126 7.37 26.03 4.08
CA SER A 126 7.81 25.43 5.34
C SER A 126 6.95 24.23 5.74
N LEU A 127 5.62 24.34 5.63
CA LEU A 127 4.71 23.23 5.92
C LEU A 127 4.91 22.05 4.97
N TYR A 128 5.10 22.32 3.67
CA TYR A 128 5.42 21.28 2.68
C TYR A 128 6.72 20.55 3.06
N SER A 129 7.79 21.30 3.36
CA SER A 129 9.07 20.76 3.80
C SER A 129 8.90 19.84 5.02
N ILE A 130 8.15 20.27 6.03
CA ILE A 130 7.90 19.49 7.27
C ILE A 130 7.15 18.17 6.97
N LEU A 131 6.19 18.18 6.04
CA LEU A 131 5.41 16.99 5.69
C LEU A 131 6.21 16.01 4.81
N THR A 132 7.18 16.50 4.05
CA THR A 132 8.01 15.69 3.16
C THR A 132 9.32 15.23 3.78
N ASP A 133 9.83 15.90 4.81
CA ASP A 133 11.07 15.55 5.50
C ASP A 133 10.85 14.34 6.41
N SER A 134 11.04 13.16 5.83
CA SER A 134 10.84 11.86 6.46
C SER A 134 11.98 11.51 7.44
N LYS A 135 12.11 12.26 8.55
CA LYS A 135 12.97 11.88 9.68
C LYS A 135 12.20 11.00 10.70
N PRO A 136 12.87 10.04 11.37
CA PRO A 136 12.21 9.12 12.29
C PRO A 136 11.68 9.85 13.54
N ALA A 137 10.54 9.35 14.04
CA ALA A 137 9.61 9.94 14.99
C ALA A 137 10.13 10.32 16.40
N ALA A 138 11.45 10.32 16.64
CA ALA A 138 12.03 10.59 17.96
C ALA A 138 12.22 12.08 18.28
N GLU A 139 12.19 12.97 17.28
CA GLU A 139 12.42 14.42 17.48
C GLU A 139 11.26 15.32 17.01
N HIS A 140 10.14 14.74 16.55
CA HIS A 140 8.99 15.54 16.14
C HIS A 140 8.14 15.88 17.37
N ILE A 141 8.01 17.17 17.69
CA ILE A 141 6.79 17.63 18.36
C ILE A 141 5.66 17.24 17.40
N PRO A 142 4.74 16.33 17.78
CA PRO A 142 3.71 15.90 16.86
C PRO A 142 2.92 17.15 16.47
N ILE A 143 2.78 17.42 15.16
CA ILE A 143 2.00 18.55 14.62
C ILE A 143 0.62 18.66 15.30
N ARG A 144 0.09 17.51 15.73
CA ARG A 144 -1.11 17.37 16.56
C ARG A 144 -1.07 18.13 17.90
N GLN A 145 0.05 18.13 18.63
CA GLN A 145 0.22 18.87 19.90
C GLN A 145 0.26 20.38 19.66
N ILE A 146 1.02 20.85 18.66
CA ILE A 146 1.09 22.28 18.33
C ILE A 146 -0.28 22.79 17.89
N LEU A 147 -1.00 22.01 17.07
CA LEU A 147 -2.35 22.35 16.64
C LEU A 147 -3.33 22.38 17.81
N PHE A 148 -3.21 21.44 18.75
CA PHE A 148 -4.04 21.41 19.95
C PHE A 148 -3.84 22.67 20.80
N GLU A 149 -2.59 23.08 21.04
CA GLU A 149 -2.28 24.30 21.79
C GLU A 149 -2.86 25.56 21.12
N GLU A 150 -2.72 25.72 19.80
CA GLU A 150 -3.26 26.89 19.11
C GLU A 150 -4.78 26.94 19.04
N ILE A 151 -5.46 25.78 19.04
CA ILE A 151 -6.92 25.74 19.16
C ILE A 151 -7.38 26.27 20.53
N HIS A 152 -6.65 25.99 21.61
CA HIS A 152 -7.02 26.45 22.95
C HIS A 152 -6.71 27.94 23.15
N LYS A 153 -5.67 28.48 22.51
CA LYS A 153 -5.38 29.92 22.55
C LYS A 153 -6.36 30.79 21.78
N THR A 154 -7.06 30.22 20.80
CA THR A 154 -7.99 30.95 19.93
C THR A 154 -9.44 30.95 20.43
N GLN A 155 -9.75 30.28 21.55
CA GLN A 155 -11.04 30.43 22.22
C GLN A 155 -11.04 31.64 23.18
N PRO A 156 -12.07 32.51 23.14
CA PRO A 156 -12.21 33.59 24.11
C PRO A 156 -12.51 33.03 25.52
N PRO A 157 -12.20 33.80 26.60
CA PRO A 157 -12.47 33.40 27.98
C PRO A 157 -13.97 33.22 28.30
#